data_AF-A0A7V9GPV5-F1
#
_entry.id   AF-A0A7V9GPV5-F1
#
_cell.length_a   1.000
_cell.length_b   1.000
_cell.length_c   1.000
_cell.angle_alpha   90.00
_cell.angle_beta   90.00
_cell.angle_gamma   90.00
#
_symmetry.space_group_name_H-M   'P 1'
#
loop_
_entity.id
_entity.type
_entity.pdbx_description
1 polymer ?
#
loop_
_entity_poly.entity_id
_entity_poly.type
_entity_poly.pdbx_seq_one_letter_code
_entity_poly.pdbx_strand_id
1 'polypeptide(L)'
;MKTLKVIAFLLTITGCSVNHERKKPVKVKGIPENAFWIGGADGGNWYLIDNVHDHRNNAIIKVYNDNDGSLIVSKRFILICPSDNQTLIEELKEEIAGFDGEKILIKSPNGKQPCYFQ
;
A
#
# COMPACT_ATOMS: atom_id res chain seq x y z
N MET A 1 27.77 -51.63 10.55
CA MET A 1 28.04 -50.20 10.27
C MET A 1 27.18 -49.74 9.11
N LYS A 2 26.17 -48.90 9.37
CA LYS A 2 25.29 -48.33 8.33
C LYS A 2 25.91 -47.02 7.85
N THR A 3 26.41 -46.97 6.61
CA THR A 3 26.84 -45.71 6.00
C THR A 3 25.61 -44.99 5.44
N LEU A 4 25.11 -44.01 6.19
CA LEU A 4 24.06 -43.09 5.73
C LEU A 4 24.75 -42.02 4.86
N LYS A 5 24.69 -42.15 3.55
CA LYS A 5 25.14 -41.10 2.63
C LYS A 5 24.08 -40.00 2.61
N VAL A 6 24.34 -38.93 3.36
CA VAL A 6 23.53 -37.70 3.34
C VAL A 6 23.74 -37.02 1.99
N ILE A 7 22.72 -37.06 1.14
CA ILE A 7 22.69 -36.27 -0.11
C ILE A 7 22.28 -34.85 0.28
N ALA A 8 23.26 -33.95 0.34
CA ALA A 8 23.01 -32.53 0.54
C ALA A 8 22.47 -31.94 -0.76
N PHE A 9 21.16 -31.73 -0.83
CA PHE A 9 20.51 -31.01 -1.91
C PHE A 9 20.68 -29.51 -1.67
N LEU A 10 21.72 -28.91 -2.24
CA LEU A 10 21.89 -27.45 -2.24
C LEU A 10 20.80 -26.83 -3.12
N LEU A 11 19.71 -26.39 -2.48
CA LEU A 11 18.73 -25.48 -3.08
C LEU A 11 19.37 -24.08 -3.14
N THR A 12 20.08 -23.81 -4.23
CA THR A 12 20.48 -22.44 -4.56
C THR A 12 19.24 -21.69 -5.04
N ILE A 13 18.60 -20.95 -4.13
CA ILE A 13 17.61 -19.94 -4.47
C ILE A 13 18.36 -18.84 -5.22
N THR A 14 18.36 -18.90 -6.55
CA THR A 14 18.72 -17.77 -7.39
C THR A 14 17.66 -16.70 -7.15
N GLY A 15 17.98 -15.74 -6.30
CA GLY A 15 17.18 -14.53 -6.11
C GLY A 15 17.13 -13.80 -7.44
N CYS A 16 16.02 -13.97 -8.16
CA CYS A 16 15.71 -13.15 -9.31
C CYS A 16 15.38 -11.73 -8.82
N SER A 17 16.40 -10.87 -8.72
CA SER A 17 16.21 -9.43 -8.59
C SER A 17 15.85 -8.84 -9.95
N VAL A 18 14.71 -9.26 -10.51
CA VAL A 18 14.13 -8.54 -11.64
C VAL A 18 13.22 -7.47 -11.05
N ASN A 19 13.72 -6.25 -10.99
CA ASN A 19 12.92 -5.05 -10.77
C ASN A 19 11.97 -4.86 -11.98
N HIS A 20 10.97 -5.73 -12.08
CA HIS A 20 9.84 -5.50 -12.94
C HIS A 20 8.94 -4.51 -12.21
N GLU A 21 9.11 -3.22 -12.51
CA GLU A 21 8.02 -2.29 -12.33
C GLU A 21 6.85 -2.82 -13.17
N ARG A 22 5.91 -3.49 -12.49
CA ARG A 22 4.69 -3.94 -13.15
C ARG A 22 3.94 -2.69 -13.59
N LYS A 23 3.53 -2.69 -14.85
CA LYS A 23 2.63 -1.67 -15.38
C LYS A 23 1.37 -1.66 -14.52
N LYS A 24 0.95 -0.46 -14.09
CA LYS A 24 -0.35 -0.22 -13.45
C LYS A 24 -1.45 -1.04 -14.16
N PRO A 25 -2.32 -1.76 -13.42
CA PRO A 25 -3.38 -2.56 -14.02
C PRO A 25 -4.37 -1.70 -14.79
N VAL A 26 -5.05 -2.32 -15.75
CA VAL A 26 -6.16 -1.67 -16.45
C VAL A 26 -7.28 -1.43 -15.45
N LYS A 27 -7.84 -0.21 -15.43
CA LYS A 27 -8.96 0.12 -14.55
C LYS A 27 -10.20 -0.67 -15.01
N VAL A 28 -10.68 -1.57 -14.16
CA VAL A 28 -11.89 -2.37 -14.42
C VAL A 28 -13.16 -1.61 -14.04
N LYS A 29 -14.32 -2.10 -14.51
CA LYS A 29 -15.63 -1.53 -14.20
C LYS A 29 -15.87 -1.58 -12.69
N GLY A 30 -16.36 -0.47 -12.11
CA GLY A 30 -16.61 -0.35 -10.67
C GLY A 30 -15.61 0.56 -9.95
N ILE A 31 -14.43 0.77 -10.52
CA ILE A 31 -13.45 1.73 -10.00
C ILE A 31 -13.75 3.12 -10.59
N PRO A 32 -13.93 4.17 -9.76
CA PRO A 32 -14.15 5.53 -10.22
C PRO A 32 -13.03 6.06 -11.14
N GLU A 33 -13.38 6.89 -12.12
CA GLU A 33 -12.41 7.42 -13.09
C GLU A 33 -11.30 8.25 -12.44
N ASN A 34 -11.61 8.99 -11.38
CA ASN A 34 -10.67 9.80 -10.61
C ASN A 34 -9.88 8.99 -9.57
N ALA A 35 -10.16 7.70 -9.37
CA ALA A 35 -9.35 6.86 -8.49
C ALA A 35 -7.94 6.64 -9.07
N PHE A 36 -6.93 6.60 -8.20
CA PHE A 36 -5.53 6.37 -8.56
C PHE A 36 -5.04 5.04 -8.02
N TRP A 37 -4.06 4.44 -8.69
CA TRP A 37 -3.52 3.12 -8.31
C TRP A 37 -2.22 3.30 -7.54
N ILE A 38 -2.07 2.56 -6.44
CA ILE A 38 -0.83 2.39 -5.70
C ILE A 38 -0.61 0.89 -5.51
N GLY A 39 0.57 0.40 -5.90
CA GLY A 39 0.94 -1.01 -5.80
C GLY A 39 2.33 -1.30 -6.35
N GLY A 40 2.71 -2.58 -6.31
CA GLY A 40 4.01 -3.08 -6.74
C GLY A 40 3.93 -4.47 -7.38
N ALA A 41 5.02 -5.22 -7.27
CA ALA A 41 5.14 -6.56 -7.86
C ALA A 41 4.15 -7.57 -7.26
N ASP A 42 3.74 -7.36 -6.02
CA ASP A 42 2.84 -8.18 -5.20
C ASP A 42 1.37 -7.77 -5.31
N GLY A 43 1.05 -6.75 -6.10
CA GLY A 43 -0.33 -6.26 -6.31
C GLY A 43 -0.52 -4.84 -5.78
N GLY A 44 -1.77 -4.42 -5.64
CA GLY A 44 -2.08 -3.09 -5.11
C GLY A 44 -3.55 -2.81 -5.03
N ASN A 45 -3.89 -1.55 -4.79
CA ASN A 45 -5.28 -1.11 -4.70
C ASN A 45 -5.48 0.20 -5.46
N TRP A 46 -6.75 0.47 -5.74
CA TRP A 46 -7.18 1.77 -6.23
C TRP A 46 -7.74 2.59 -5.09
N TYR A 47 -7.38 3.86 -5.05
CA TYR A 47 -7.74 4.80 -3.99
C TYR A 47 -8.54 5.94 -4.57
N LEU A 48 -9.61 6.32 -3.88
CA LEU A 48 -10.34 7.55 -4.12
C LEU A 48 -10.36 8.35 -2.81
N ILE A 49 -9.80 9.55 -2.85
CA ILE A 49 -9.88 10.51 -1.76
C ILE A 49 -11.12 11.36 -2.03
N ASP A 50 -12.18 11.15 -1.27
CA ASP A 50 -13.44 11.90 -1.42
C ASP A 50 -13.34 13.28 -0.75
N ASN A 51 -12.67 13.35 0.41
CA ASN A 51 -12.55 14.57 1.18
C ASN A 51 -11.31 14.51 2.08
N VAL A 52 -10.65 15.65 2.25
CA VAL A 52 -9.54 15.83 3.19
C VAL A 52 -9.93 16.93 4.17
N HIS A 53 -9.80 16.62 5.46
CA HIS A 53 -10.03 17.56 6.55
C HIS A 53 -8.71 17.79 7.29
N ASP A 54 -7.81 18.58 6.69
CA ASP A 54 -6.46 18.81 7.21
C ASP A 54 -6.47 19.30 8.66
N HIS A 55 -7.34 20.27 8.97
CA HIS A 55 -7.53 20.80 10.32
C HIS A 55 -7.97 19.76 11.37
N ARG A 56 -8.38 18.56 10.95
CA ARG A 56 -8.78 17.44 11.83
C ARG A 56 -7.96 16.17 11.58
N ASN A 57 -6.88 16.26 10.82
CA ASN A 57 -6.00 15.14 10.48
C ASN A 57 -6.77 13.90 10.02
N ASN A 58 -7.81 14.07 9.21
CA ASN A 58 -8.57 12.94 8.71
C ASN A 58 -9.02 13.13 7.27
N ALA A 59 -9.25 12.02 6.59
CA ALA A 59 -9.71 12.00 5.20
C ALA A 59 -10.76 10.90 5.02
N ILE A 60 -11.71 11.13 4.12
CA ILE A 60 -12.63 10.08 3.66
C ILE A 60 -11.97 9.44 2.45
N ILE A 61 -11.57 8.17 2.62
CA ILE A 61 -10.85 7.42 1.60
C ILE A 61 -11.63 6.15 1.29
N LYS A 62 -11.72 5.83 0.00
CA LYS A 62 -12.21 4.57 -0.51
C LYS A 62 -11.08 3.77 -1.13
N VAL A 63 -11.02 2.48 -0.81
CA VAL A 63 -10.05 1.53 -1.37
C VAL A 63 -10.81 0.48 -2.16
N TYR A 64 -10.37 0.21 -3.38
CA TYR A 64 -10.97 -0.77 -4.28
C TYR A 64 -9.97 -1.86 -4.65
N ASN A 65 -10.50 -3.06 -4.86
CA ASN A 65 -9.75 -4.21 -5.33
C ASN A 65 -9.32 -3.98 -6.79
N ASP A 66 -8.07 -4.30 -7.11
CA ASP A 66 -7.48 -4.11 -8.43
C ASP A 66 -7.94 -5.15 -9.47
N ASN A 67 -8.39 -6.33 -9.02
CA ASN A 67 -8.79 -7.43 -9.89
C ASN A 67 -10.24 -7.30 -10.37
N ASP A 68 -11.18 -6.98 -9.48
CA ASP A 68 -12.62 -6.98 -9.79
C ASP A 68 -13.30 -5.62 -9.64
N GLY A 69 -12.59 -4.61 -9.13
CA GLY A 69 -13.11 -3.26 -8.93
C GLY A 69 -14.09 -3.12 -7.77
N SER A 70 -14.24 -4.16 -6.94
CA SER A 70 -15.08 -4.11 -5.75
C SER A 70 -14.54 -3.11 -4.71
N LEU A 71 -15.46 -2.49 -3.97
CA LEU A 71 -15.10 -1.62 -2.85
C LEU A 71 -14.65 -2.49 -1.66
N ILE A 72 -13.41 -2.30 -1.21
CA ILE A 72 -12.85 -2.99 -0.03
C ILE A 72 -13.23 -2.24 1.24
N VAL A 73 -13.00 -0.92 1.26
CA VAL A 73 -13.33 -0.09 2.42
C VAL A 73 -13.70 1.33 1.99
N SER A 74 -14.66 1.93 2.69
CA SER A 74 -15.02 3.34 2.59
C SER A 74 -15.31 3.86 3.99
N LYS A 75 -14.40 4.68 4.53
CA LYS A 75 -14.58 5.29 5.85
C LYS A 75 -13.79 6.58 5.96
N ARG A 76 -14.03 7.30 7.06
CA ARG A 76 -13.13 8.34 7.54
C ARG A 76 -11.95 7.67 8.23
N PHE A 77 -10.74 7.96 7.77
CA PHE A 77 -9.51 7.56 8.42
C PHE A 77 -8.88 8.74 9.13
N ILE A 78 -8.27 8.51 10.29
CA ILE A 78 -7.53 9.51 11.07
C ILE A 78 -6.04 9.24 10.91
N LEU A 79 -5.27 10.29 10.63
CA LEU A 79 -3.81 10.25 10.56
C LEU A 79 -3.26 10.11 11.98
N ILE A 80 -2.48 9.05 12.20
CA ILE A 80 -1.80 8.73 13.44
C ILE A 80 -0.30 8.82 13.19
N CYS A 81 0.38 9.68 13.94
CA CYS A 81 1.83 9.89 13.88
C CYS A 81 2.43 9.73 15.29
N PRO A 82 3.61 9.10 15.43
CA PRO A 82 4.25 8.89 16.75
C PRO A 82 4.88 10.16 17.38
N SER A 83 4.88 11.30 16.70
CA SER A 83 5.30 12.61 17.24
C SER A 83 4.46 13.73 16.61
N ASP A 84 4.53 14.96 17.15
CA ASP A 84 3.87 16.19 16.65
C ASP A 84 4.30 16.61 15.22
N ASN A 85 4.99 15.74 14.48
CA ASN A 85 5.24 15.87 13.05
C ASN A 85 3.97 15.56 12.24
N GLN A 86 2.83 16.14 12.63
CA GLN A 86 1.64 16.22 11.78
C GLN A 86 2.00 17.16 10.63
N THR A 87 2.61 16.59 9.60
CA THR A 87 2.82 17.33 8.36
C THR A 87 1.45 17.43 7.73
N LEU A 88 1.02 18.66 7.42
CA LEU A 88 -0.18 18.88 6.63
C LEU A 88 0.00 18.09 5.34
N ILE A 89 -0.88 17.12 5.12
CA ILE A 89 -0.81 16.28 3.94
C ILE A 89 -1.52 17.03 2.81
N GLU A 90 -0.87 18.08 2.31
CA GLU A 90 -1.39 18.84 1.16
C GLU A 90 -1.51 17.94 -0.08
N GLU A 91 -0.70 16.87 -0.16
CA GLU A 91 -0.64 15.94 -1.29
C GLU A 91 -0.83 14.47 -0.88
N LEU A 92 -1.93 14.16 -0.20
CA LEU A 92 -2.22 12.80 0.33
C LEU A 92 -2.10 11.68 -0.69
N LYS A 93 -2.48 11.97 -1.93
CA LYS A 93 -2.34 11.05 -3.05
C LYS A 93 -0.89 10.60 -3.26
N GLU A 94 0.08 11.49 -3.08
CA GLU A 94 1.50 11.23 -3.32
C GLU A 94 2.17 10.52 -2.14
N GLU A 95 1.61 10.71 -0.95
CA GLU A 95 2.13 10.16 0.29
C GLU A 95 1.67 8.72 0.57
N ILE A 96 0.56 8.26 -0.02
CA ILE A 96 0.09 6.89 0.18
C ILE A 96 1.11 5.89 -0.38
N ALA A 97 1.50 4.94 0.47
CA ALA A 97 2.40 3.83 0.13
C ALA A 97 1.65 2.52 -0.13
N GLY A 98 0.47 2.32 0.49
CA GLY A 98 -0.31 1.10 0.33
C GLY A 98 -1.39 0.93 1.39
N PHE A 99 -2.03 -0.24 1.39
CA PHE A 99 -3.09 -0.63 2.32
C PHE A 99 -2.81 -2.05 2.82
N ASP A 100 -2.77 -2.24 4.14
CA ASP A 100 -2.43 -3.53 4.76
C ASP A 100 -3.67 -4.41 5.06
N GLY A 101 -4.87 -3.94 4.68
CA GLY A 101 -6.15 -4.55 5.02
C GLY A 101 -6.91 -3.83 6.13
N GLU A 102 -6.23 -2.98 6.91
CA GLU A 102 -6.83 -2.21 8.00
C GLU A 102 -6.45 -0.72 7.92
N LYS A 103 -5.17 -0.43 7.67
CA LYS A 103 -4.53 0.87 7.70
C LYS A 103 -4.01 1.26 6.32
N ILE A 104 -4.06 2.55 6.03
CA ILE A 104 -3.39 3.12 4.86
C ILE A 104 -2.01 3.61 5.30
N LEU A 105 -0.97 3.04 4.70
CA LEU A 105 0.42 3.32 5.01
C LEU A 105 0.88 4.59 4.30
N ILE A 106 1.61 5.45 5.00
CA ILE A 106 2.19 6.68 4.46
C ILE A 106 3.70 6.52 4.28
N LYS A 107 4.22 7.03 3.15
CA LYS A 107 5.65 7.08 2.86
C LYS A 107 6.34 7.88 3.96
N SER A 108 7.32 7.28 4.62
CA SER A 108 8.09 7.97 5.67
C SER A 108 9.15 8.87 5.05
N PRO A 109 9.17 10.17 5.37
CA PRO A 109 10.32 10.99 5.06
C PRO A 109 11.49 10.60 6.00
N ASN A 110 12.60 10.17 5.40
CA ASN A 110 13.94 10.14 6.01
C ASN A 110 14.07 9.33 7.33
N GLY A 111 13.59 8.08 7.36
CA GLY A 111 13.89 7.15 8.47
C GLY A 111 13.17 7.43 9.80
N LYS A 112 12.22 8.36 9.82
CA LYS A 112 11.30 8.55 10.95
C LYS A 112 10.30 7.37 11.03
N GLN A 113 9.74 7.14 12.22
CA GLN A 113 8.65 6.16 12.36
C GLN A 113 7.45 6.58 11.47
N PRO A 114 6.84 5.63 10.74
CA PRO A 114 5.80 5.93 9.76
C PRO A 114 4.51 6.41 10.41
N CYS A 115 3.92 7.47 9.85
CA CYS A 115 2.51 7.78 10.08
C CYS A 115 1.63 6.79 9.28
N TYR A 116 0.37 6.66 9.70
CA TYR A 116 -0.62 5.87 8.98
C TYR A 116 -2.03 6.40 9.23
N PHE A 117 -2.95 6.01 8.37
CA PHE A 117 -4.38 6.32 8.48
C PHE A 117 -5.13 5.09 8.99
N GLN A 118 -5.94 5.24 10.04
CA GLN A 118 -6.79 4.16 10.61
C GLN A 118 -8.23 4.62 10.85
#